data_AF-A0AA38RB96-F1
#
_entry.id   AF-A0AA38RB96-F1
#
_cell.length_a   1.000
_cell.length_b   1.000
_cell.length_c   1.000
_cell.angle_alpha   90.00
_cell.angle_beta   90.00
_cell.angle_gamma   90.00
#
_symmetry.space_group_name_H-M   'P 1'
#
loop_
_entity.id
_entity.type
_entity.pdbx_description
1 polymer ?
#
loop_
_entity_poly.entity_id
_entity_poly.type
_entity_poly.pdbx_seq_one_letter_code
_entity_poly.pdbx_strand_id
1 'polypeptide(L)'
;MAGPDRGLSELLKWSIENTPAADGNNTSSADRAPASRLNPEVIAALFGGPSDAELMQAAMGVITSTDPGVSLDDKLTAFDNLEQLIESLDNANNLAKLSLWTPLLGMLEHDERELRKMAAWCVGTAVQNNEPSQERLLAMGGIPALVGLATAGDEHLDVRRKAIYALSSAVRNYQPAMDAAAEELAKKGREAGKIDARNMDAVDDLINGLKEETKEKATAA
;
A
#
# COMPACT_ATOMS: atom_id res chain seq x y z
N MET A 1 -23.65 -16.31 -15.44
CA MET A 1 -23.78 -16.08 -16.89
C MET A 1 -23.39 -14.64 -17.14
N ALA A 2 -22.16 -14.39 -17.60
CA ALA A 2 -21.76 -13.08 -18.08
C ALA A 2 -22.51 -12.81 -19.39
N GLY A 3 -23.25 -11.70 -19.46
CA GLY A 3 -23.86 -11.25 -20.71
C GLY A 3 -22.79 -10.88 -21.73
N PRO A 4 -23.12 -10.80 -23.03
CA PRO A 4 -22.14 -10.45 -24.06
C PRO A 4 -21.51 -9.09 -23.74
N ASP A 5 -20.19 -9.04 -23.63
CA ASP A 5 -19.42 -7.86 -23.27
C ASP A 5 -19.72 -6.71 -24.24
N ARG A 6 -20.56 -5.78 -23.79
CA ARG A 6 -21.03 -4.62 -24.54
C ARG A 6 -19.87 -3.79 -25.09
N GLY A 7 -18.80 -3.64 -24.31
CA GLY A 7 -17.59 -2.94 -24.72
C GLY A 7 -16.85 -3.61 -25.88
N LEU A 8 -16.78 -4.94 -25.90
CA LEU A 8 -16.15 -5.68 -26.99
C LEU A 8 -16.95 -5.54 -28.30
N SER A 9 -18.27 -5.50 -28.19
CA SER A 9 -19.18 -5.32 -29.34
C SER A 9 -19.07 -3.92 -29.95
N GLU A 10 -18.91 -2.89 -29.12
CA GLU A 10 -18.68 -1.51 -29.58
C GLU A 10 -17.29 -1.33 -30.21
N LEU A 11 -16.27 -1.99 -29.64
CA LEU A 11 -14.89 -1.96 -30.15
C LEU A 11 -14.79 -2.67 -31.51
N LEU A 12 -15.47 -3.81 -31.67
CA LEU A 12 -15.60 -4.49 -32.96
C LEU A 12 -16.29 -3.59 -34.00
N LYS A 13 -17.41 -2.95 -33.63
CA LYS A 13 -18.12 -2.02 -34.52
C LYS A 13 -17.22 -0.85 -34.95
N TRP A 14 -16.51 -0.24 -34.01
CA TRP A 14 -15.56 0.85 -34.29
C TRP A 14 -14.41 0.42 -35.20
N SER A 15 -13.85 -0.78 -34.99
CA SER A 15 -12.76 -1.31 -35.81
C SER A 15 -13.18 -1.55 -37.26
N ILE A 16 -14.42 -2.00 -37.48
CA ILE A 16 -15.01 -2.19 -38.81
C ILE A 16 -15.20 -0.82 -39.49
N GLU A 17 -15.68 0.19 -38.75
CA GLU A 17 -15.90 1.54 -39.27
C GLU A 17 -14.61 2.29 -39.63
N ASN A 18 -13.48 1.97 -38.99
CA ASN A 18 -12.18 2.63 -39.21
C ASN A 18 -11.15 1.79 -39.98
N THR A 19 -11.52 0.59 -40.42
CA THR A 19 -10.67 -0.20 -41.32
C THR A 19 -10.92 0.27 -42.76
N PRO A 20 -9.97 0.95 -43.42
CA PRO A 20 -10.14 1.29 -44.82
C PRO A 20 -10.20 0.00 -45.64
N ALA A 21 -11.26 -0.15 -46.45
CA ALA A 21 -11.33 -1.22 -47.42
C ALA A 21 -10.08 -1.15 -48.31
N ALA A 22 -9.40 -2.28 -48.47
CA ALA A 22 -8.24 -2.40 -49.33
C ALA A 22 -8.68 -2.40 -50.81
N ASP A 23 -9.26 -1.31 -51.26
CA ASP A 23 -9.51 -1.03 -52.67
C ASP A 23 -8.59 0.10 -53.09
N GLY A 24 -7.59 -0.26 -53.90
CA GLY A 24 -6.65 0.67 -54.49
C GLY A 24 -7.36 1.62 -55.44
N ASN A 25 -7.79 2.78 -54.94
CA ASN A 25 -7.79 3.99 -55.74
C ASN A 25 -7.72 5.23 -54.85
N ASN A 26 -6.71 6.05 -55.12
CA ASN A 26 -6.38 7.25 -54.40
C ASN A 26 -7.29 8.41 -54.83
N THR A 27 -8.28 8.79 -54.02
CA THR A 27 -8.95 10.10 -54.13
C THR A 27 -9.48 10.62 -52.79
N SER A 28 -8.96 11.79 -52.41
CA SER A 28 -9.64 12.85 -51.65
C SER A 28 -9.80 12.68 -50.14
N SER A 29 -8.86 13.27 -49.41
CA SER A 29 -9.00 13.76 -48.04
C SER A 29 -10.02 14.90 -47.96
N ALA A 30 -11.26 14.58 -47.60
CA ALA A 30 -12.24 15.46 -46.96
C ALA A 30 -13.31 14.55 -46.32
N ASP A 31 -13.80 14.91 -45.13
CA ASP A 31 -14.70 14.13 -44.26
C ASP A 31 -14.09 12.95 -43.49
N ARG A 32 -13.04 13.22 -42.69
CA ARG A 32 -12.95 12.52 -41.39
C ARG A 32 -14.05 13.09 -40.50
N ALA A 33 -15.09 12.29 -40.27
CA ALA A 33 -16.09 12.53 -39.24
C ALA A 33 -15.41 12.96 -37.92
N PRO A 34 -16.03 13.83 -37.11
CA PRO A 34 -15.44 14.29 -35.86
C PRO A 34 -15.10 13.04 -35.04
N ALA A 35 -13.87 12.96 -34.54
CA ALA A 35 -13.44 11.87 -33.67
C ALA A 35 -14.47 11.73 -32.54
N SER A 36 -15.37 10.76 -32.67
CA SER A 36 -16.32 10.39 -31.64
C SER A 36 -15.49 10.14 -30.40
N ARG A 37 -15.66 10.98 -29.38
CA ARG A 37 -14.92 10.89 -28.12
C ARG A 37 -15.09 9.46 -27.61
N LEU A 38 -14.03 8.66 -27.72
CA LEU A 38 -14.04 7.27 -27.27
C LEU A 38 -14.40 7.27 -25.78
N ASN A 39 -15.43 6.53 -25.40
CA ASN A 39 -15.82 6.33 -24.00
C ASN A 39 -14.60 5.73 -23.25
N PRO A 40 -14.26 6.20 -22.04
CA PRO A 40 -13.24 5.58 -21.18
C PRO A 40 -13.29 4.05 -21.12
N GLU A 41 -14.48 3.44 -21.15
CA GLU A 41 -14.64 1.97 -21.18
C GLU A 41 -14.15 1.32 -22.48
N VAL A 42 -14.32 1.98 -23.62
CA VAL A 42 -13.82 1.52 -24.92
C VAL A 42 -12.31 1.72 -25.03
N ILE A 43 -11.78 2.81 -24.44
CA ILE A 43 -10.33 3.04 -24.34
C ILE A 43 -9.71 1.98 -23.43
N ALA A 44 -10.31 1.68 -22.27
CA ALA A 44 -9.83 0.63 -21.37
C ALA A 44 -9.93 -0.77 -22.00
N ALA A 45 -10.97 -1.03 -22.80
CA ALA A 45 -11.08 -2.28 -23.55
C ALA A 45 -10.06 -2.38 -24.70
N LEU A 46 -9.60 -1.25 -25.23
CA LEU A 46 -8.64 -1.18 -26.35
C LEU A 46 -7.18 -1.16 -25.91
N PHE A 47 -6.87 -0.50 -24.79
CA PHE A 47 -5.51 -0.28 -24.29
C PHE A 47 -5.23 -0.97 -22.94
N GLY A 48 -6.24 -1.58 -22.32
CA GLY A 48 -6.19 -2.04 -20.93
C GLY A 48 -6.61 -0.93 -19.95
N GLY A 49 -7.00 -1.33 -18.73
CA GLY A 49 -7.10 -0.41 -17.60
C GLY A 49 -5.72 0.08 -17.15
N PRO A 50 -5.65 1.03 -16.18
CA PRO A 50 -4.38 1.44 -15.60
C PRO A 50 -3.65 0.22 -15.01
N SER A 51 -2.32 0.23 -15.11
CA SER A 51 -1.48 -0.76 -14.47
C SER A 51 -1.51 -0.62 -12.94
N ASP A 52 -1.21 -1.70 -12.22
CA ASP A 52 -1.07 -1.67 -10.76
C ASP A 52 -0.07 -0.60 -10.30
N ALA A 53 1.02 -0.40 -11.04
CA ALA A 53 2.00 0.65 -10.73
C ALA A 53 1.40 2.06 -10.82
N GLU A 54 0.58 2.33 -11.83
CA GLU A 54 -0.14 3.61 -11.98
C GLU A 54 -1.19 3.77 -10.88
N LEU A 55 -1.91 2.70 -10.52
CA LEU A 55 -2.88 2.72 -9.43
C LEU A 55 -2.21 2.97 -8.07
N MET A 56 -1.08 2.34 -7.78
CA MET A 56 -0.30 2.57 -6.57
C MET A 56 0.18 4.03 -6.47
N GLN A 57 0.70 4.59 -7.57
CA GLN A 57 1.11 6.00 -7.62
C GLN A 57 -0.09 6.94 -7.42
N ALA A 58 -1.21 6.66 -8.07
CA ALA A 58 -2.44 7.45 -7.92
C ALA A 58 -2.95 7.44 -6.47
N ALA A 59 -3.00 6.26 -5.84
CA ALA A 59 -3.38 6.11 -4.44
C ALA A 59 -2.46 6.93 -3.52
N MET A 60 -1.14 6.81 -3.68
CA MET A 60 -0.18 7.59 -2.87
C MET A 60 -0.29 9.11 -3.11
N GLY A 61 -0.61 9.53 -4.34
CA GLY A 61 -0.89 10.92 -4.68
C GLY A 61 -2.10 11.48 -3.91
N VAL A 62 -3.17 10.70 -3.78
CA VAL A 62 -4.34 11.09 -2.97
C VAL A 62 -3.98 11.14 -1.48
N ILE A 63 -3.32 10.11 -0.96
CA ILE A 63 -2.89 10.00 0.45
C ILE A 63 -2.09 11.23 0.88
N THR A 64 -1.09 11.60 0.08
CA THR A 64 -0.16 12.70 0.36
C THR A 64 -0.63 14.08 -0.10
N SER A 65 -1.81 14.18 -0.71
CA SER A 65 -2.34 15.45 -1.19
C SER A 65 -2.49 16.47 -0.06
N THR A 66 -2.10 17.71 -0.33
CA THR A 66 -2.31 18.87 0.55
C THR A 66 -3.49 19.73 0.11
N ASP A 67 -4.24 19.29 -0.92
CA ASP A 67 -5.42 19.99 -1.40
C ASP A 67 -6.56 19.89 -0.37
N PRO A 68 -7.10 21.02 0.13
CA PRO A 68 -8.25 21.02 1.04
C PRO A 68 -9.52 20.37 0.46
N GLY A 69 -9.61 20.23 -0.86
CA GLY A 69 -10.69 19.53 -1.55
C GLY A 69 -10.63 18.01 -1.45
N VAL A 70 -9.49 17.44 -1.05
CA VAL A 70 -9.33 16.00 -0.81
C VAL A 70 -9.67 15.71 0.65
N SER A 71 -10.78 15.02 0.88
CA SER A 71 -11.26 14.73 2.23
C SER A 71 -10.44 13.64 2.91
N LEU A 72 -10.59 13.51 4.24
CA LEU A 72 -10.01 12.38 4.97
C LEU A 72 -10.53 11.04 4.43
N ASP A 73 -11.83 10.94 4.13
CA ASP A 73 -12.44 9.71 3.61
C ASP A 73 -11.86 9.32 2.24
N ASP A 74 -11.53 10.29 1.39
CA ASP A 74 -10.85 10.02 0.10
C ASP A 74 -9.45 9.43 0.33
N LYS A 75 -8.71 9.97 1.31
CA LYS A 75 -7.39 9.44 1.70
C LYS A 75 -7.47 8.04 2.28
N LEU A 76 -8.48 7.76 3.11
CA LEU A 76 -8.69 6.43 3.68
C LEU A 76 -9.06 5.43 2.59
N THR A 77 -9.93 5.81 1.66
CA THR A 77 -10.25 4.99 0.48
C THR A 77 -9.00 4.73 -0.36
N ALA A 78 -8.14 5.73 -0.57
CA ALA A 78 -6.89 5.55 -1.29
C ALA A 78 -5.92 4.62 -0.55
N PHE A 79 -5.86 4.69 0.78
CA PHE A 79 -5.11 3.74 1.59
C PHE A 79 -5.64 2.31 1.45
N ASP A 80 -6.95 2.10 1.52
CA ASP A 80 -7.56 0.78 1.33
C ASP A 80 -7.23 0.20 -0.06
N ASN A 81 -7.27 1.05 -1.10
CA ASN A 81 -6.90 0.65 -2.46
C ASN A 81 -5.41 0.28 -2.57
N LEU A 82 -4.53 1.07 -1.94
CA LEU A 82 -3.10 0.78 -1.91
C LEU A 82 -2.83 -0.53 -1.17
N GLU A 83 -3.50 -0.75 -0.04
CA GLU A 83 -3.34 -1.94 0.80
C GLU A 83 -3.70 -3.22 0.04
N GLN A 84 -4.83 -3.21 -0.69
CA GLN A 84 -5.22 -4.33 -1.55
C GLN A 84 -4.19 -4.63 -2.65
N LEU A 85 -3.63 -3.59 -3.29
CA LEU A 85 -2.62 -3.78 -4.33
C LEU A 85 -1.34 -4.42 -3.79
N ILE A 86 -0.90 -4.01 -2.59
CA ILE A 86 0.34 -4.49 -1.97
C ILE A 86 0.19 -5.82 -1.22
N GLU A 87 -1.01 -6.42 -1.17
CA GLU A 87 -1.15 -7.85 -0.81
C GLU A 87 -0.40 -8.75 -1.81
N SER A 88 -0.20 -8.28 -3.04
CA SER A 88 0.71 -8.90 -4.01
C SER A 88 2.16 -8.58 -3.69
N LEU A 89 2.99 -9.62 -3.51
CA LEU A 89 4.42 -9.47 -3.25
C LEU A 89 5.15 -8.69 -4.36
N ASP A 90 4.73 -8.84 -5.61
CA ASP A 90 5.31 -8.10 -6.74
C ASP A 90 5.05 -6.60 -6.61
N ASN A 91 3.83 -6.22 -6.24
CA ASN A 91 3.44 -4.82 -6.03
C ASN A 91 4.09 -4.24 -4.76
N ALA A 92 4.12 -5.00 -3.66
CA ALA A 92 4.84 -4.62 -2.45
C ALA A 92 6.32 -4.31 -2.74
N ASN A 93 6.99 -5.16 -3.51
CA ASN A 93 8.37 -4.93 -3.93
C ASN A 93 8.50 -3.76 -4.92
N ASN A 94 7.45 -3.44 -5.67
CA ASN A 94 7.41 -2.30 -6.57
C ASN A 94 7.35 -0.96 -5.82
N LEU A 95 6.93 -0.92 -4.55
CA LEU A 95 6.99 0.30 -3.71
C LEU A 95 8.38 0.95 -3.73
N ALA A 96 9.46 0.14 -3.75
CA ALA A 96 10.82 0.64 -3.83
C ALA A 96 11.15 1.28 -5.19
N LYS A 97 10.77 0.62 -6.28
CA LYS A 97 11.01 1.11 -7.65
C LYS A 97 10.22 2.38 -7.94
N LEU A 98 9.00 2.48 -7.39
CA LEU A 98 8.12 3.64 -7.53
C LEU A 98 8.42 4.75 -6.51
N SER A 99 9.43 4.59 -5.65
CA SER A 99 9.78 5.55 -4.59
C SER A 99 8.64 5.86 -3.60
N LEU A 100 7.74 4.89 -3.37
CA LEU A 100 6.55 5.06 -2.53
C LEU A 100 6.78 4.77 -1.06
N TRP A 101 7.92 4.17 -0.69
CA TRP A 101 8.26 3.95 0.72
C TRP A 101 8.41 5.24 1.51
N THR A 102 9.05 6.27 0.95
CA THR A 102 9.26 7.54 1.65
C THR A 102 7.94 8.22 2.02
N PRO A 103 7.00 8.45 1.08
CA PRO A 103 5.72 9.01 1.44
C PRO A 103 4.91 8.09 2.37
N LEU A 104 4.97 6.76 2.19
CA LEU A 104 4.26 5.82 3.07
C LEU A 104 4.75 5.90 4.52
N LEU A 105 6.08 5.89 4.75
CA LEU A 105 6.65 6.02 6.09
C LEU A 105 6.39 7.41 6.69
N GLY A 106 6.38 8.47 5.87
CA GLY A 106 6.03 9.82 6.33
C GLY A 106 4.62 9.90 6.91
N MET A 107 3.69 9.06 6.45
CA MET A 107 2.33 9.02 7.00
C MET A 107 2.24 8.39 8.40
N LEU A 108 3.28 7.70 8.89
CA LEU A 108 3.34 7.21 10.28
C LEU A 108 3.43 8.34 11.31
N GLU A 109 3.81 9.56 10.90
CA GLU A 109 3.95 10.74 11.75
C GLU A 109 2.85 11.78 11.49
N HIS A 110 1.83 11.46 10.70
CA HIS A 110 0.77 12.40 10.34
C HIS A 110 -0.08 12.78 11.56
N ASP A 111 -0.58 14.02 11.65
CA ASP A 111 -1.40 14.50 12.78
C ASP A 111 -2.69 13.68 12.95
N GLU A 112 -3.33 13.34 11.83
CA GLU A 112 -4.52 12.50 11.81
C GLU A 112 -4.24 11.03 12.16
N ARG A 113 -4.92 10.52 13.18
CA ARG A 113 -4.65 9.17 13.72
C ARG A 113 -5.03 8.07 12.72
N GLU A 114 -6.10 8.26 11.94
CA GLU A 114 -6.58 7.26 10.98
C GLU A 114 -5.55 7.06 9.87
N LEU A 115 -4.83 8.12 9.47
CA LEU A 115 -3.76 8.01 8.47
C LEU A 115 -2.54 7.27 9.02
N ARG A 116 -2.14 7.54 10.28
CA ARG A 116 -1.06 6.76 10.93
C ARG A 116 -1.41 5.28 11.01
N LYS A 117 -2.66 4.95 11.39
CA LYS A 117 -3.17 3.58 11.43
C LYS A 117 -3.08 2.88 10.07
N MET A 118 -3.55 3.54 9.00
CA MET A 118 -3.53 2.97 7.65
C MET A 118 -2.12 2.82 7.09
N ALA A 119 -1.24 3.79 7.36
CA ALA A 119 0.16 3.70 6.99
C ALA A 119 0.84 2.49 7.65
N ALA A 120 0.64 2.30 8.96
CA ALA A 120 1.17 1.15 9.69
C ALA A 120 0.60 -0.18 9.13
N TRP A 121 -0.68 -0.21 8.76
CA TRP A 121 -1.27 -1.39 8.12
C TRP A 121 -0.59 -1.69 6.77
N CYS A 122 -0.53 -0.73 5.86
CA CYS A 122 0.12 -0.91 4.55
C CYS A 122 1.57 -1.36 4.68
N VAL A 123 2.34 -0.77 5.61
CA VAL A 123 3.71 -1.20 5.90
C VAL A 123 3.74 -2.66 6.34
N GLY A 124 2.85 -3.05 7.26
CA GLY A 124 2.76 -4.43 7.75
C GLY A 124 2.38 -5.44 6.68
N THR A 125 1.49 -5.07 5.75
CA THR A 125 1.11 -5.90 4.60
C THR A 125 2.29 -6.06 3.64
N ALA A 126 2.95 -4.95 3.27
CA ALA A 126 4.06 -4.99 2.31
C ALA A 126 5.24 -5.87 2.75
N VAL A 127 5.56 -5.89 4.05
CA VAL A 127 6.70 -6.65 4.59
C VAL A 127 6.36 -8.07 5.06
N GLN A 128 5.09 -8.44 5.10
CA GLN A 128 4.68 -9.75 5.60
C GLN A 128 5.23 -10.88 4.73
N ASN A 129 6.11 -11.72 5.31
CA ASN A 129 6.78 -12.81 4.61
C ASN A 129 7.49 -12.35 3.32
N ASN A 130 8.03 -11.12 3.31
CA ASN A 130 8.60 -10.48 2.13
C ASN A 130 9.96 -9.85 2.45
N GLU A 131 11.03 -10.67 2.40
CA GLU A 131 12.39 -10.27 2.78
C GLU A 131 12.90 -9.00 2.06
N PRO A 132 12.73 -8.82 0.73
CA PRO A 132 13.12 -7.57 0.07
C PRO A 132 12.44 -6.32 0.63
N SER A 133 11.16 -6.43 1.00
CA SER A 133 10.43 -5.31 1.61
C SER A 133 10.80 -5.12 3.09
N GLN A 134 11.08 -6.19 3.83
CA GLN A 134 11.63 -6.12 5.20
C GLN A 134 13.01 -5.42 5.20
N GLU A 135 13.89 -5.77 4.26
CA GLU A 135 15.19 -5.11 4.06
C GLU A 135 15.00 -3.63 3.76
N ARG A 136 14.07 -3.29 2.85
CA ARG A 136 13.81 -1.89 2.49
C ARG A 136 13.26 -1.08 3.66
N LEU A 137 12.32 -1.64 4.43
CA LEU A 137 11.78 -1.02 5.63
C LEU A 137 12.89 -0.72 6.66
N LEU A 138 13.77 -1.69 6.91
CA LEU A 138 14.89 -1.55 7.83
C LEU A 138 15.86 -0.45 7.35
N ALA A 139 16.27 -0.50 6.09
CA ALA A 139 17.21 0.47 5.50
C ALA A 139 16.68 1.93 5.56
N MET A 140 15.36 2.09 5.62
CA MET A 140 14.69 3.39 5.68
C MET A 140 14.33 3.85 7.09
N GLY A 141 14.76 3.13 8.13
CA GLY A 141 14.48 3.51 9.52
C GLY A 141 13.02 3.29 9.94
N GLY A 142 12.27 2.44 9.23
CA GLY A 142 10.88 2.17 9.57
C GLY A 142 10.71 1.37 10.87
N ILE A 143 11.69 0.57 11.27
CA ILE A 143 11.63 -0.20 12.53
C ILE A 143 11.55 0.74 13.77
N PRO A 144 12.45 1.73 13.95
CA PRO A 144 12.30 2.74 15.01
C PRO A 144 10.95 3.45 15.02
N ALA A 145 10.44 3.85 13.84
CA ALA A 145 9.15 4.54 13.73
C ALA A 145 7.99 3.65 14.23
N LEU A 146 7.96 2.38 13.80
CA LEU A 146 6.95 1.43 14.24
C LEU A 146 7.05 1.09 15.74
N VAL A 147 8.27 0.95 16.28
CA VAL A 147 8.47 0.79 17.73
C VAL A 147 8.00 2.02 18.50
N GLY A 148 8.27 3.22 17.95
CA GLY A 148 7.74 4.49 18.44
C GLY A 148 6.23 4.45 18.63
N LEU A 149 5.50 4.19 17.56
CA LEU A 149 4.03 4.10 17.57
C LEU A 149 3.52 2.99 18.50
N ALA A 150 4.09 1.77 18.43
CA ALA A 150 3.63 0.64 19.22
C ALA A 150 3.70 0.89 20.75
N THR A 151 4.66 1.69 21.18
CA THR A 151 4.97 1.94 22.61
C THR A 151 4.56 3.31 23.12
N ALA A 152 4.15 4.23 22.24
CA ALA A 152 3.68 5.57 22.61
C ALA A 152 2.48 5.46 23.55
N GLY A 153 2.54 6.16 24.69
CA GLY A 153 1.56 6.03 25.75
C GLY A 153 0.29 6.83 25.54
N ASP A 154 0.40 7.90 24.78
CA ASP A 154 -0.61 8.85 24.34
C ASP A 154 -1.21 8.50 22.96
N GLU A 155 -0.64 7.51 22.27
CA GLU A 155 -1.16 7.05 20.98
C GLU A 155 -2.41 6.18 21.14
N HIS A 156 -3.32 6.31 20.18
CA HIS A 156 -4.57 5.57 20.15
C HIS A 156 -4.35 4.06 19.92
N LEU A 157 -5.17 3.24 20.58
CA LEU A 157 -4.96 1.79 20.64
C LEU A 157 -5.01 1.09 19.27
N ASP A 158 -5.82 1.58 18.34
CA ASP A 158 -5.93 1.00 17.00
C ASP A 158 -4.66 1.25 16.15
N VAL A 159 -4.06 2.44 16.24
CA VAL A 159 -2.75 2.77 15.66
C VAL A 159 -1.68 1.86 16.24
N ARG A 160 -1.61 1.77 17.59
CA ARG A 160 -0.65 0.90 18.28
C ARG A 160 -0.77 -0.56 17.83
N ARG A 161 -2.00 -1.08 17.70
CA ARG A 161 -2.26 -2.45 17.22
C ARG A 161 -1.77 -2.67 15.79
N LYS A 162 -1.97 -1.71 14.89
CA LYS A 162 -1.45 -1.81 13.51
C LYS A 162 0.07 -1.66 13.45
N ALA A 163 0.68 -0.82 14.28
CA ALA A 163 2.13 -0.75 14.41
C ALA A 163 2.73 -2.06 14.94
N ILE A 164 2.11 -2.70 15.95
CA ILE A 164 2.53 -4.01 16.46
C ILE A 164 2.37 -5.11 15.40
N TYR A 165 1.29 -5.07 14.62
CA TYR A 165 1.12 -5.96 13.47
C TYR A 165 2.26 -5.78 12.45
N ALA A 166 2.58 -4.54 12.09
CA ALA A 166 3.67 -4.25 11.17
C ALA A 166 5.04 -4.70 11.70
N LEU A 167 5.32 -4.48 13.00
CA LEU A 167 6.53 -5.01 13.65
C LEU A 167 6.58 -6.53 13.57
N SER A 168 5.49 -7.21 13.91
CA SER A 168 5.39 -8.68 13.80
C SER A 168 5.71 -9.15 12.38
N SER A 169 5.13 -8.51 11.35
CA SER A 169 5.44 -8.83 9.95
C SER A 169 6.91 -8.55 9.60
N ALA A 170 7.48 -7.46 10.12
CA ALA A 170 8.84 -7.03 9.79
C ALA A 170 9.93 -7.91 10.39
N VAL A 171 9.73 -8.43 11.61
CA VAL A 171 10.78 -9.16 12.35
C VAL A 171 10.74 -10.67 12.16
N ARG A 172 9.59 -11.24 11.78
CA ARG A 172 9.46 -12.70 11.59
C ARG A 172 10.35 -13.18 10.44
N ASN A 173 11.13 -14.23 10.72
CA ASN A 173 12.08 -14.84 9.80
C ASN A 173 13.17 -13.88 9.26
N TYR A 174 13.30 -12.66 9.80
CA TYR A 174 14.26 -11.66 9.35
C TYR A 174 15.05 -11.07 10.53
N GLN A 175 16.21 -11.66 10.80
CA GLN A 175 17.05 -11.33 11.95
C GLN A 175 17.48 -9.86 12.02
N PRO A 176 17.87 -9.18 10.91
CA PRO A 176 18.30 -7.78 10.99
C PRO A 176 17.21 -6.84 11.53
N ALA A 177 15.93 -7.06 11.16
CA ALA A 177 14.84 -6.27 11.71
C ALA A 177 14.52 -6.64 13.16
N MET A 178 14.65 -7.93 13.53
CA MET A 178 14.49 -8.36 14.93
C MET A 178 15.53 -7.70 15.84
N ASP A 179 16.80 -7.69 15.43
CA ASP A 179 17.88 -7.06 16.19
C ASP A 179 17.63 -5.56 16.36
N ALA A 180 17.24 -4.87 15.28
CA ALA A 180 16.88 -3.45 15.32
C ALA A 180 15.67 -3.18 16.23
N ALA A 181 14.64 -4.02 16.16
CA ALA A 181 13.46 -3.88 17.01
C ALA A 181 13.80 -4.09 18.50
N ALA A 182 14.61 -5.11 18.81
CA ALA A 182 15.06 -5.38 20.17
C ALA A 182 15.91 -4.23 20.73
N GLU A 183 16.80 -3.65 19.92
CA GLU A 183 17.59 -2.48 20.30
C GLU A 183 16.69 -1.25 20.59
N GLU A 184 15.73 -0.96 19.72
CA GLU A 184 14.80 0.17 19.89
C GLU A 184 13.87 -0.01 21.10
N LEU A 185 13.45 -1.26 21.38
CA LEU A 185 12.67 -1.58 22.57
C LEU A 185 13.50 -1.42 23.84
N ALA A 186 14.78 -1.83 23.84
CA ALA A 186 15.68 -1.65 24.97
C ALA A 186 15.88 -0.16 25.30
N LYS A 187 16.00 0.72 24.29
CA LYS A 187 16.05 2.19 24.48
C LYS A 187 14.82 2.73 25.20
N LYS A 188 13.68 2.03 25.13
CA LYS A 188 12.42 2.37 25.80
C LYS A 188 12.22 1.63 27.13
N GLY A 189 13.27 1.01 27.67
CA GLY A 189 13.24 0.28 28.95
C GLY A 189 12.65 -1.13 28.84
N ARG A 190 12.57 -1.70 27.63
CA ARG A 190 12.04 -3.05 27.39
C ARG A 190 13.18 -3.94 26.93
N GLU A 191 13.87 -4.56 27.87
CA GLU A 191 14.96 -5.48 27.53
C GLU A 191 14.40 -6.77 26.92
N ALA A 192 14.63 -6.96 25.63
CA ALA A 192 14.17 -8.15 24.90
C ALA A 192 15.23 -9.26 24.78
N GLY A 193 16.46 -9.03 25.27
CA GLY A 193 17.57 -9.96 25.04
C GLY A 193 17.86 -10.18 23.55
N LYS A 194 18.64 -11.21 23.21
CA LYS A 194 18.80 -11.65 21.82
C LYS A 194 17.67 -12.61 21.46
N ILE A 195 16.88 -12.27 20.45
CA ILE A 195 15.77 -13.09 19.95
C ILE A 195 16.14 -13.63 18.58
N ASP A 196 16.07 -14.94 18.39
CA ASP A 196 16.16 -15.55 17.05
C ASP A 196 14.84 -15.32 16.30
N ALA A 197 14.90 -14.59 15.19
CA ALA A 197 13.74 -14.28 14.35
C ALA A 197 13.04 -15.52 13.75
N ARG A 198 13.71 -16.68 13.74
CA ARG A 198 13.14 -17.97 13.31
C ARG A 198 12.51 -18.76 14.45
N ASN A 199 12.76 -18.37 15.70
CA ASN A 199 12.09 -18.95 16.86
C ASN A 199 10.74 -18.25 17.06
N MET A 200 9.70 -18.81 16.46
CA MET A 200 8.36 -18.20 16.45
C MET A 200 7.76 -18.04 17.84
N ASP A 201 8.07 -18.93 18.79
CA ASP A 201 7.61 -18.79 20.18
C ASP A 201 8.22 -17.53 20.82
N ALA A 202 9.53 -17.31 20.63
CA ALA A 202 10.21 -16.13 21.15
C ALA A 202 9.72 -14.83 20.48
N VAL A 203 9.44 -14.87 19.17
CA VAL A 203 8.83 -13.73 18.47
C VAL A 203 7.41 -13.48 18.99
N ASP A 204 6.63 -14.53 19.21
CA ASP A 204 5.26 -14.42 19.71
C ASP A 204 5.23 -13.85 21.13
N ASP A 205 6.13 -14.28 22.02
CA ASP A 205 6.27 -13.74 23.37
C ASP A 205 6.53 -12.22 23.34
N LEU A 206 7.47 -11.78 22.51
CA LEU A 206 7.76 -10.35 22.30
C LEU A 206 6.52 -9.59 21.84
N ILE A 207 5.88 -10.06 20.76
CA ILE A 207 4.74 -9.39 20.14
C ILE A 207 3.51 -9.40 21.05
N ASN A 208 3.27 -10.47 21.78
CA ASN A 208 2.17 -10.57 22.72
C ASN A 208 2.39 -9.68 23.95
N GLY A 209 3.62 -9.55 24.45
CA GLY A 209 3.95 -8.57 25.48
C GLY A 209 3.56 -7.15 25.07
N LEU A 210 3.89 -6.75 23.84
CA LEU A 210 3.46 -5.45 23.29
C LEU A 210 1.93 -5.32 23.23
N LYS A 211 1.20 -6.38 22.89
CA LYS A 211 -0.27 -6.38 22.81
C LYS A 211 -0.92 -6.28 24.19
N GLU A 212 -0.43 -6.98 25.21
CA GLU A 212 -1.03 -6.95 26.55
C GLU A 212 -0.97 -5.55 27.16
N GLU A 213 0.12 -4.82 26.95
CA GLU A 213 0.23 -3.43 27.41
C GLU A 213 -0.75 -2.47 26.71
N THR A 214 -1.23 -2.81 25.50
CA THR A 214 -2.32 -2.06 24.88
C THR A 214 -3.65 -2.31 25.60
N LYS A 215 -3.83 -3.48 26.23
CA LYS A 215 -5.06 -3.82 26.97
C LYS A 215 -5.04 -3.23 28.37
N GLU A 216 -3.92 -3.30 29.09
CA GLU A 216 -3.81 -2.75 30.45
C GLU A 216 -4.08 -1.24 30.49
N LYS A 217 -3.59 -0.50 29.49
CA LYS A 217 -3.90 0.94 29.37
C LYS A 217 -5.35 1.21 28.99
N ALA A 218 -5.98 0.33 28.19
CA ALA A 218 -7.40 0.45 27.85
C ALA A 218 -8.31 0.29 29.07
N THR A 219 -7.89 -0.52 30.06
CA THR A 219 -8.63 -0.71 31.31
C THR A 219 -8.40 0.39 32.35
N ALA A 220 -7.38 1.22 32.18
CA ALA A 220 -6.99 2.28 33.11
C ALA A 220 -7.48 3.69 32.71
N ALA A 221 -8.03 3.85 31.50
CA ALA A 221 -8.58 5.09 30.94
C ALA A 221 -10.11 5.07 30.96
#